data_AF-W1NU85-F1
#
_entry.id   AF-W1NU85-F1
#
_cell.length_a   1.000
_cell.length_b   1.000
_cell.length_c   1.000
_cell.angle_alpha   90.00
_cell.angle_beta   90.00
_cell.angle_gamma   90.00
#
_symmetry.space_group_name_H-M   'P 1'
#
loop_
_entity.id
_entity.type
_entity.pdbx_description
1 polymer ?
#
loop_
_entity_poly.entity_id
_entity_poly.type
_entity_poly.pdbx_seq_one_letter_code
_entity_poly.pdbx_strand_id
1 'polypeptide(L)'
;MCTLLCLCIRPVSVHLDYALFRPTASVVEVAGLSYNNLFDVSLAAIYSAMEGVGGSTVHVVVSKSGWLSAGYGDMTTVALAQEYNNGFDTACAAYKWDTKET
;
A
#
# COMPACT_ATOMS: atom_id res chain seq x y z
N MET A 1 7.18 -2.51 24.99
CA MET A 1 6.29 -1.65 24.16
C MET A 1 7.01 -1.11 22.91
N CYS A 2 7.77 -1.92 22.17
CA CYS A 2 8.37 -1.46 20.90
C CYS A 2 8.58 -2.61 19.90
N THR A 3 7.61 -3.52 19.82
CA THR A 3 7.71 -4.72 18.95
C THR A 3 6.59 -4.79 17.91
N LEU A 4 5.56 -3.95 17.99
CA LEU A 4 4.40 -4.01 17.10
C LEU A 4 4.64 -3.29 15.76
N LEU A 5 5.39 -2.18 15.74
CA LEU A 5 5.60 -1.42 14.51
C LEU A 5 6.64 -2.07 13.58
N CYS A 6 7.58 -2.86 14.11
CA CYS A 6 8.62 -3.53 13.33
C CYS A 6 8.12 -4.79 12.58
N LEU A 7 6.86 -5.22 12.81
CA LEU A 7 6.30 -6.42 12.18
C LEU A 7 5.50 -6.14 10.89
N CYS A 8 5.07 -4.90 10.62
CA CYS A 8 4.07 -4.65 9.58
C CYS A 8 4.57 -4.81 8.13
N ILE A 9 5.88 -4.75 7.87
CA ILE A 9 6.42 -4.95 6.52
C ILE A 9 7.71 -5.78 6.59
N ARG A 10 7.70 -6.90 7.32
CA ARG A 10 8.84 -7.81 7.27
C ARG A 10 8.92 -8.36 5.83
N PRO A 11 9.96 -8.05 5.04
CA PRO A 11 10.01 -8.37 3.62
C PRO A 11 10.45 -9.83 3.48
N VAL A 12 9.62 -10.78 3.91
CA VAL A 12 10.01 -12.19 3.83
C VAL A 12 9.62 -12.80 2.48
N SER A 13 8.63 -12.28 1.76
CA SER A 13 8.38 -12.53 0.32
C SER A 13 7.12 -11.78 -0.12
N VAL A 14 7.25 -10.53 -0.57
CA VAL A 14 6.14 -9.85 -1.26
C VAL A 14 6.23 -10.17 -2.74
N HIS A 15 5.19 -10.78 -3.31
CA HIS A 15 5.17 -11.10 -4.74
C HIS A 15 5.14 -9.80 -5.55
N LEU A 16 5.92 -9.72 -6.64
CA LEU A 16 6.00 -8.52 -7.48
C LEU A 16 4.60 -8.08 -7.95
N ASP A 17 3.78 -9.04 -8.37
CA ASP A 17 2.42 -8.80 -8.84
C ASP A 17 1.52 -8.16 -7.75
N TYR A 18 1.71 -8.54 -6.48
CA TYR A 18 0.98 -7.99 -5.34
C TYR A 18 1.35 -6.52 -5.07
N ALA A 19 2.60 -6.16 -5.35
CA ALA A 19 3.10 -4.80 -5.20
C ALA A 19 2.73 -3.90 -6.41
N LEU A 20 2.52 -4.49 -7.58
CA LEU A 20 2.16 -3.79 -8.83
C LEU A 20 0.65 -3.70 -9.09
N PHE A 21 -0.20 -3.99 -8.10
CA PHE A 21 -1.67 -3.99 -8.26
C PHE A 21 -2.19 -4.98 -9.31
N ARG A 22 -1.39 -6.00 -9.68
CA ARG A 22 -1.84 -7.04 -10.60
C ARG A 22 -2.77 -8.01 -9.87
N PRO A 23 -3.72 -8.65 -10.58
CA PRO A 23 -4.51 -9.73 -10.00
C PRO A 23 -3.57 -10.85 -9.53
N THR A 24 -3.60 -11.14 -8.23
CA THR A 24 -2.83 -12.25 -7.66
C THR A 24 -3.77 -13.18 -6.91
N ALA A 25 -3.44 -14.48 -6.90
CA ALA A 25 -4.08 -15.44 -6.01
C ALA A 25 -3.63 -15.28 -4.54
N SER A 26 -2.60 -14.44 -4.30
CA SER A 26 -2.02 -14.19 -2.99
C SER A 26 -2.75 -13.04 -2.32
N VAL A 27 -3.83 -13.39 -1.62
CA VAL A 27 -4.57 -12.47 -0.75
C VAL A 27 -3.92 -12.53 0.64
N VAL A 28 -3.54 -11.38 1.17
CA VAL A 28 -3.08 -11.29 2.56
C VAL A 28 -4.29 -11.03 3.42
N GLU A 29 -4.57 -11.95 4.35
CA GLU A 29 -5.63 -11.77 5.33
C GLU A 29 -5.05 -11.22 6.64
N VAL A 30 -5.53 -10.05 7.03
CA VAL A 30 -5.16 -9.41 8.31
C VAL A 30 -6.44 -9.08 9.05
N ALA A 31 -6.57 -9.57 10.28
CA ALA A 31 -7.72 -9.30 11.15
C ALA A 31 -9.09 -9.58 10.52
N GLY A 32 -9.18 -10.59 9.62
CA GLY A 32 -10.42 -10.96 8.93
C GLY A 32 -10.75 -10.11 7.70
N LEU A 33 -9.86 -9.19 7.30
CA LEU A 33 -9.94 -8.44 6.05
C LEU A 33 -8.94 -8.98 5.05
N SER A 34 -9.43 -9.20 3.83
CA SER A 34 -8.67 -9.72 2.69
C SER A 34 -8.18 -8.57 1.83
N TYR A 35 -6.86 -8.46 1.64
CA TYR A 35 -6.25 -7.41 0.84
C TYR A 35 -5.56 -7.99 -0.39
N ASN A 36 -5.86 -7.41 -1.55
CA ASN A 36 -5.41 -7.89 -2.85
C ASN A 36 -4.17 -7.14 -3.37
N ASN A 37 -3.73 -6.10 -2.67
CA ASN A 37 -2.53 -5.34 -3.01
C ASN A 37 -1.80 -4.87 -1.74
N LEU A 38 -0.51 -4.59 -1.89
CA LEU A 38 0.36 -4.17 -0.80
C LEU A 38 -0.02 -2.80 -0.22
N PHE A 39 -0.53 -1.91 -1.07
CA PHE A 39 -0.86 -0.55 -0.69
C PHE A 39 -2.01 -0.50 0.33
N ASP A 40 -3.08 -1.26 0.10
CA ASP A 40 -4.26 -1.30 0.98
C ASP A 40 -3.91 -1.91 2.34
N VAL A 41 -3.08 -2.96 2.39
CA VAL A 41 -2.57 -3.52 3.67
C VAL A 41 -1.79 -2.47 4.43
N SER A 42 -0.92 -1.73 3.72
CA SER A 42 -0.08 -0.71 4.33
C SER A 42 -0.92 0.46 4.88
N LEU A 43 -1.95 0.87 4.15
CA LEU A 43 -2.87 1.91 4.58
C LEU A 43 -3.70 1.47 5.79
N ALA A 44 -4.23 0.25 5.77
CA ALA A 44 -4.97 -0.33 6.89
C ALA A 44 -4.09 -0.49 8.14
N ALA A 45 -2.82 -0.85 7.99
CA ALA A 45 -1.86 -0.88 9.09
C ALA A 45 -1.66 0.50 9.73
N ILE A 46 -1.59 1.56 8.92
CA ILE A 46 -1.50 2.94 9.43
C ILE A 46 -2.78 3.32 10.17
N TYR A 47 -3.96 3.06 9.60
CA TYR A 47 -5.24 3.32 10.29
C TYR A 47 -5.35 2.56 11.61
N SER A 48 -4.99 1.28 11.63
CA SER A 48 -4.98 0.46 12.85
C SER A 48 -4.01 0.99 13.91
N ALA A 49 -2.82 1.46 13.49
CA ALA A 49 -1.87 2.08 14.41
C ALA A 49 -2.40 3.41 14.99
N MET A 50 -3.09 4.22 14.19
CA MET A 50 -3.72 5.46 14.64
C MET A 50 -4.88 5.21 15.61
N GLU A 51 -5.72 4.20 15.34
CA GLU A 51 -6.76 3.78 16.27
C GLU A 51 -6.19 3.35 17.62
N GLY A 52 -5.05 2.64 17.61
CA GLY A 52 -4.34 2.24 18.82
C GLY A 52 -3.83 3.39 19.70
N VAL A 53 -3.67 4.59 19.13
CA VAL A 53 -3.28 5.81 19.88
C VAL A 53 -4.45 6.79 20.05
N GLY A 54 -5.68 6.38 19.73
CA GLY A 54 -6.89 7.21 19.86
C GLY A 54 -7.03 8.29 18.78
N GLY A 55 -6.28 8.18 17.68
CA GLY A 55 -6.27 9.11 16.55
C GLY A 55 -7.24 8.72 15.42
N SER A 56 -8.38 8.10 15.74
CA SER A 56 -9.36 7.61 14.75
C SER A 56 -10.01 8.71 13.90
N THR A 57 -9.85 9.98 14.28
CA THR A 57 -10.35 11.15 13.55
C THR A 57 -9.31 11.79 12.62
N VAL A 58 -8.08 11.27 12.58
CA VAL A 58 -7.00 11.83 11.77
C VAL A 58 -7.09 11.31 10.34
N HIS A 59 -7.13 12.23 9.38
CA HIS A 59 -7.07 11.89 7.95
C HIS A 59 -5.62 11.61 7.54
N VAL A 60 -5.38 10.44 6.94
CA VAL A 60 -4.08 10.06 6.38
C VAL A 60 -4.07 10.44 4.91
N VAL A 61 -3.15 11.31 4.49
CA VAL A 61 -2.94 11.64 3.08
C VAL A 61 -1.65 11.01 2.60
N VAL A 62 -1.71 10.33 1.45
CA VAL A 62 -0.51 9.79 0.79
C VAL A 62 0.15 10.90 -0.01
N SER A 63 1.28 11.41 0.50
CA SER A 63 2.00 12.50 -0.17
C SER A 63 2.84 12.05 -1.35
N LYS A 64 3.39 10.82 -1.29
CA LYS A 64 4.25 10.24 -2.33
C LYS A 64 4.10 8.72 -2.34
N SER A 65 3.89 8.18 -3.53
CA SER A 65 4.04 6.76 -3.82
C SER A 65 4.64 6.60 -5.21
N GLY A 66 5.38 5.52 -5.45
CA GLY A 66 6.00 5.29 -6.75
C GLY A 66 6.83 4.02 -6.78
N TRP A 67 7.25 3.65 -7.98
CA TRP A 67 8.13 2.50 -8.22
C TRP A 67 9.39 2.94 -8.96
N LEU A 68 10.50 2.29 -8.66
CA LEU A 68 11.80 2.60 -9.26
C LEU A 68 11.82 2.19 -10.74
N SER A 69 12.24 3.11 -11.60
CA SER A 69 12.36 2.87 -13.04
C SER A 69 13.70 2.22 -13.44
N ALA A 70 14.70 2.23 -12.55
CA ALA A 70 16.01 1.63 -12.73
C ALA A 70 16.71 1.42 -11.36
N GLY A 71 17.78 0.62 -11.35
CA GLY A 71 18.71 0.50 -10.21
C GLY A 71 18.74 -0.86 -9.53
N TYR A 72 17.76 -1.73 -9.78
CA TYR A 72 17.63 -3.07 -9.21
C TYR A 72 17.12 -4.08 -10.26
N GLY A 73 17.93 -4.29 -11.31
CA GLY A 73 17.74 -5.33 -12.32
C GLY A 73 16.33 -5.40 -12.91
N ASP A 74 15.85 -6.61 -13.14
CA ASP A 74 14.57 -6.89 -13.81
C ASP A 74 13.33 -6.48 -12.98
N MET A 75 13.49 -6.11 -11.72
CA MET A 75 12.38 -5.69 -10.84
C MET A 75 12.16 -4.17 -10.85
N THR A 76 13.08 -3.40 -11.44
CA THR A 76 12.99 -1.95 -11.55
C THR A 76 13.22 -1.55 -12.99
N THR A 77 12.15 -1.54 -13.77
CA THR A 77 12.16 -1.12 -15.16
C THR A 77 11.15 -0.01 -15.36
N VAL A 78 11.31 0.77 -16.43
CA VAL A 78 10.36 1.83 -16.79
C VAL A 78 8.94 1.25 -16.97
N ALA A 79 8.81 0.05 -17.53
CA ALA A 79 7.52 -0.60 -17.73
C ALA A 79 6.82 -0.94 -16.40
N LEU A 80 7.56 -1.53 -15.45
CA LEU A 80 7.01 -1.82 -14.12
C LEU A 80 6.66 -0.54 -13.36
N ALA A 81 7.44 0.53 -13.55
CA ALA A 81 7.14 1.81 -12.94
C ALA A 81 5.88 2.46 -13.50
N GLN A 82 5.67 2.40 -14.81
CA GLN A 82 4.43 2.85 -15.45
C GLN A 82 3.23 2.03 -14.96
N GLU A 83 3.38 0.72 -14.87
CA GLU A 83 2.31 -0.17 -14.40
C GLU A 83 1.92 0.12 -12.94
N TYR A 84 2.92 0.28 -12.06
CA TYR A 84 2.67 0.68 -10.68
C TYR A 84 1.90 2.00 -10.61
N ASN A 85 2.33 3.02 -11.36
CA ASN A 85 1.67 4.33 -11.33
C ASN A 85 0.23 4.25 -11.83
N ASN A 86 -0.04 3.51 -12.90
CA ASN A 86 -1.40 3.30 -13.41
C ASN A 86 -2.30 2.58 -12.40
N GLY A 87 -1.75 1.56 -11.72
CA GLY A 87 -2.44 0.84 -10.65
C GLY A 87 -2.71 1.74 -9.44
N PHE A 88 -1.73 2.56 -9.05
CA PHE A 88 -1.85 3.53 -7.97
C PHE A 88 -2.91 4.60 -8.28
N ASP A 89 -2.93 5.16 -9.49
CA ASP A 89 -3.95 6.13 -9.92
C ASP A 89 -5.36 5.52 -9.87
N THR A 90 -5.49 4.25 -10.29
CA THR A 90 -6.76 3.53 -10.21
C THR A 90 -7.19 3.30 -8.76
N ALA A 91 -6.26 2.92 -7.88
CA ALA A 91 -6.51 2.78 -6.45
C ALA A 91 -6.92 4.13 -5.83
N CYS A 92 -6.21 5.21 -6.14
CA CYS A 92 -6.54 6.57 -5.74
C CYS A 92 -7.90 7.03 -6.28
N ALA A 93 -8.34 6.59 -7.44
CA ALA A 93 -9.69 6.89 -7.93
C ALA A 93 -10.78 6.09 -7.19
N ALA A 94 -10.47 4.86 -6.76
CA ALA A 94 -11.38 3.99 -6.03
C ALA A 94 -11.59 4.46 -4.58
N TYR A 95 -10.51 4.87 -3.91
CA TYR A 95 -10.58 5.63 -2.68
C TYR A 95 -11.08 7.01 -3.05
N LYS A 96 -12.37 7.30 -2.88
CA LYS A 96 -12.92 8.65 -3.03
C LYS A 96 -12.30 9.56 -1.97
N TRP A 97 -11.05 9.96 -2.16
CA TRP A 97 -10.41 11.03 -1.44
C TRP A 97 -11.30 12.23 -1.67
N ASP A 98 -11.97 12.69 -0.60
CA ASP A 98 -12.82 13.87 -0.65
C ASP A 98 -11.94 15.02 -1.17
N THR A 99 -12.01 15.32 -2.47
CA THR A 99 -11.53 16.55 -3.08
C THR A 99 -12.50 17.67 -2.73
N LYS A 100 -12.76 17.84 -1.43
CA LYS A 100 -13.35 19.04 -0.87
C LYS A 100 -12.18 19.96 -0.56
N GLU A 101 -11.57 20.51 -1.61
CA GLU A 101 -10.86 21.78 -1.47
C GLU A 101 -11.89 22.81 -0.99
N THR A 102 -11.75 23.26 0.25
CA THR A 102 -12.28 24.53 0.76
C THR A 102 -11.13 25.46 1.07
#